data_AF-A0A7G6WXZ8-F1
#
_entry.id   AF-A0A7G6WXZ8-F1
#
_cell.length_a   1.000
_cell.length_b   1.000
_cell.length_c   1.000
_cell.angle_alpha   90.00
_cell.angle_beta   90.00
_cell.angle_gamma   90.00
#
_symmetry.space_group_name_H-M   'P 1'
#
loop_
_entity.id
_entity.type
_entity.pdbx_description
1 polymer ?
#
loop_
_entity_poly.entity_id
_entity_poly.type
_entity_poly.pdbx_seq_one_letter_code
_entity_poly.pdbx_strand_id
1 'polypeptide(L)'
;MKTRLEHALTDPGEPPVRELPAEVADLLLQLRVPPRLAAHLRAVHDVAYEITAWLATAYSDLPFDREAVLYGAATHDIGKTIHVEELSGPGSLHEKAGRQLLLDAGVASHVARFAATHSNWTDPDITVDDLVVSLADKIWKAKRIRDLEQLLVDHLVIASGQEPWQVFLGLDDQLGRLADTADSRLAFQNTYPITG
;
A
#
# COMPACT_ATOMS: atom_id res chain seq x y z
N MET A 1 -1.45 22.30 -19.72
CA MET A 1 -1.24 22.49 -18.27
C MET A 1 -1.64 21.18 -17.62
N LYS A 2 -0.79 20.56 -16.79
CA LYS A 2 -1.13 19.29 -16.12
C LYS A 2 -2.35 19.51 -15.20
N THR A 3 -3.30 18.58 -15.23
CA THR A 3 -4.40 18.47 -14.27
C THR A 3 -3.85 18.21 -12.87
N ARG A 4 -4.67 18.43 -11.83
CA ARG A 4 -4.26 18.12 -10.44
C ARG A 4 -3.94 16.65 -10.25
N LEU A 5 -4.62 15.75 -10.97
CA LEU A 5 -4.33 14.32 -10.95
C LEU A 5 -2.97 14.03 -11.58
N GLU A 6 -2.67 14.56 -12.77
CA GLU A 6 -1.35 14.40 -13.39
C GLU A 6 -0.22 14.96 -12.51
N HIS A 7 -0.49 16.06 -11.79
CA HIS A 7 0.45 16.57 -10.80
C HIS A 7 0.63 15.59 -9.64
N ALA A 8 -0.45 15.06 -9.06
CA ALA A 8 -0.38 14.05 -8.01
C ALA A 8 0.41 12.80 -8.41
N LEU A 9 0.38 12.43 -9.69
CA LEU A 9 1.10 11.27 -10.23
C LEU A 9 2.58 11.53 -10.54
N THR A 10 2.97 12.78 -10.79
CA THR A 10 4.31 13.12 -11.32
C THR A 10 5.11 14.13 -10.50
N ASP A 11 4.50 14.72 -9.47
CA ASP A 11 5.20 15.56 -8.51
C ASP A 11 6.27 14.72 -7.80
N PRO A 12 7.55 15.12 -7.81
CA PRO A 12 8.59 14.38 -7.12
C PRO A 12 8.30 14.25 -5.61
N GLY A 13 7.64 15.23 -4.98
CA GLY A 13 7.49 15.32 -3.53
C GLY A 13 8.78 15.74 -2.82
N GLU A 14 8.66 16.14 -1.55
CA GLU A 14 9.81 16.47 -0.70
C GLU A 14 9.61 15.86 0.71
N PRO A 15 10.36 14.80 1.09
CA PRO A 15 11.34 14.07 0.27
C PRO A 15 10.68 13.35 -0.92
N PRO A 16 11.48 12.87 -1.90
CA PRO A 16 10.93 12.22 -3.08
C PRO A 16 10.00 11.04 -2.75
N VAL A 17 8.82 11.01 -3.35
CA VAL A 17 7.85 9.92 -3.27
C VAL A 17 7.92 9.13 -4.56
N ARG A 18 8.10 7.81 -4.47
CA ARG A 18 8.24 6.96 -5.66
C ARG A 18 7.06 7.09 -6.63
N GLU A 19 7.38 7.03 -7.93
CA GLU A 19 6.38 6.95 -8.99
C GLU A 19 5.68 5.58 -8.96
N LEU A 20 4.42 5.55 -9.38
CA LEU A 20 3.69 4.28 -9.53
C LEU A 20 4.18 3.53 -10.78
N PRO A 21 3.94 2.21 -10.88
CA PRO A 21 4.03 1.50 -12.14
C PRO A 21 3.23 2.22 -13.23
N ALA A 22 3.78 2.35 -14.44
CA ALA A 22 3.18 3.13 -15.51
C ALA A 22 1.74 2.70 -15.82
N GLU A 23 1.49 1.38 -15.85
CA GLU A 23 0.16 0.80 -16.04
C GLU A 23 -0.85 1.20 -14.96
N VAL A 24 -0.41 1.37 -13.70
CA VAL A 24 -1.28 1.87 -12.64
C VAL A 24 -1.54 3.35 -12.83
N ALA A 25 -0.52 4.15 -13.13
CA ALA A 25 -0.69 5.58 -13.40
C ALA A 25 -1.67 5.84 -14.56
N ASP A 26 -1.55 5.07 -15.64
CA ASP A 26 -2.46 5.12 -16.79
C ASP A 26 -3.89 4.74 -16.41
N LEU A 27 -4.06 3.67 -15.62
CA LEU A 27 -5.37 3.29 -15.10
C LEU A 27 -5.99 4.40 -14.24
N LEU A 28 -5.23 5.00 -13.34
CA LEU A 28 -5.72 6.09 -12.49
C LEU A 28 -6.12 7.33 -13.30
N LEU A 29 -5.40 7.65 -14.38
CA LEU A 29 -5.76 8.71 -15.33
C LEU A 29 -7.06 8.39 -16.08
N GLN A 30 -7.21 7.16 -16.57
CA GLN A 30 -8.41 6.71 -17.27
C GLN A 30 -9.66 6.78 -16.38
N LEU A 31 -9.51 6.38 -15.11
CA LEU A 31 -10.57 6.41 -14.11
C LEU A 31 -10.84 7.81 -13.55
N ARG A 32 -9.99 8.79 -13.86
CA ARG A 32 -10.04 10.17 -13.35
C ARG A 32 -10.14 10.22 -11.83
N VAL A 33 -9.30 9.43 -11.17
CA VAL A 33 -9.33 9.31 -9.71
C VAL A 33 -9.10 10.67 -9.03
N PRO A 34 -9.63 10.89 -7.82
CA PRO A 34 -9.34 12.09 -7.05
C PRO A 34 -7.83 12.31 -6.88
N PRO A 35 -7.29 13.54 -7.06
CA PRO A 35 -5.86 13.80 -6.89
C PRO A 35 -5.32 13.36 -5.52
N ARG A 36 -6.12 13.54 -4.46
CA ARG A 36 -5.82 13.04 -3.11
C ARG A 36 -5.61 11.53 -3.07
N LEU A 37 -6.43 10.78 -3.79
CA LEU A 37 -6.33 9.32 -3.85
C LEU A 37 -5.06 8.90 -4.58
N ALA A 38 -4.74 9.53 -5.71
CA ALA A 38 -3.48 9.24 -6.42
C ALA A 38 -2.24 9.52 -5.55
N ALA A 39 -2.23 10.63 -4.81
CA ALA A 39 -1.13 10.95 -3.90
C ALA A 39 -1.04 9.96 -2.72
N HIS A 40 -2.18 9.51 -2.20
CA HIS A 40 -2.25 8.47 -1.17
C HIS A 40 -1.66 7.14 -1.68
N LEU A 41 -2.11 6.66 -2.83
CA LEU A 41 -1.65 5.40 -3.43
C LEU A 41 -0.14 5.44 -3.70
N ARG A 42 0.40 6.59 -4.11
CA ARG A 42 1.86 6.80 -4.24
C ARG A 42 2.60 6.69 -2.91
N ALA A 43 2.10 7.33 -1.87
CA ALA A 43 2.71 7.28 -0.54
C ALA A 43 2.73 5.84 0.03
N VAL A 44 1.67 5.07 -0.18
CA VAL A 44 1.59 3.67 0.26
C VAL A 44 2.47 2.77 -0.61
N HIS A 45 2.50 2.97 -1.93
CA HIS A 45 3.39 2.25 -2.83
C HIS A 45 4.88 2.46 -2.48
N ASP A 46 5.28 3.69 -2.19
CA ASP A 46 6.64 4.03 -1.76
C ASP A 46 7.05 3.25 -0.51
N VAL A 47 6.17 3.17 0.47
CA VAL A 47 6.38 2.39 1.70
C VAL A 47 6.42 0.88 1.43
N ALA A 48 5.54 0.37 0.57
CA ALA A 48 5.57 -1.03 0.15
C ALA A 48 6.88 -1.39 -0.58
N TYR A 49 7.43 -0.46 -1.36
CA TYR A 49 8.73 -0.62 -2.01
C TYR A 49 9.86 -0.80 -0.98
N GLU A 50 9.90 0.03 0.05
CA GLU A 50 10.88 -0.05 1.12
C GLU A 50 10.74 -1.34 1.95
N ILE A 51 9.50 -1.73 2.30
CA ILE A 51 9.24 -2.99 3.03
C ILE A 51 9.71 -4.18 2.19
N THR A 52 9.29 -4.26 0.92
CA THR A 52 9.67 -5.38 0.05
C THR A 52 11.17 -5.40 -0.24
N ALA A 53 11.85 -4.25 -0.33
CA ALA A 53 13.31 -4.17 -0.47
C ALA A 53 14.04 -4.73 0.76
N TRP A 54 13.56 -4.37 1.95
CA TRP A 54 14.05 -4.93 3.20
C TRP A 54 13.81 -6.45 3.27
N LEU A 55 12.60 -6.93 2.94
CA LEU A 55 12.28 -8.36 2.92
C LEU A 55 13.20 -9.14 1.98
N ALA A 56 13.39 -8.65 0.75
CA ALA A 56 14.26 -9.30 -0.23
C ALA A 56 15.73 -9.41 0.23
N THR A 57 16.17 -8.51 1.11
CA THR A 57 17.55 -8.49 1.62
C THR A 57 17.70 -9.30 2.90
N ALA A 58 16.77 -9.15 3.86
CA ALA A 58 16.85 -9.75 5.18
C ALA A 58 16.23 -11.17 5.26
N TYR A 59 15.32 -11.49 4.34
CA TYR A 59 14.54 -12.72 4.31
C TYR A 59 14.44 -13.26 2.87
N SER A 60 15.59 -13.56 2.25
CA SER A 60 15.65 -14.01 0.84
C SER A 60 14.85 -15.28 0.54
N ASP A 61 14.62 -16.10 1.56
CA ASP A 61 13.90 -17.38 1.45
C ASP A 61 12.38 -17.23 1.70
N LEU A 62 11.90 -16.02 2.03
CA LEU A 62 10.47 -15.75 2.19
C LEU A 62 9.77 -15.79 0.83
N PRO A 63 8.80 -16.70 0.62
CA PRO A 63 8.02 -16.69 -0.61
C PRO A 63 6.99 -15.54 -0.55
N PHE A 64 7.16 -14.56 -1.43
CA PHE A 64 6.16 -13.52 -1.68
C PHE A 64 6.30 -12.99 -3.11
N ASP A 65 5.20 -12.51 -3.68
CA ASP A 65 5.21 -11.89 -5.00
C ASP A 65 5.40 -10.37 -4.87
N ARG A 66 6.65 -9.93 -5.04
CA ARG A 66 6.99 -8.50 -4.94
C ARG A 66 6.21 -7.65 -5.92
N GLU A 67 6.02 -8.09 -7.16
CA GLU A 67 5.34 -7.29 -8.19
C GLU A 67 3.86 -7.16 -7.84
N ALA A 68 3.21 -8.26 -7.42
CA ALA A 68 1.83 -8.24 -6.97
C ALA A 68 1.63 -7.34 -5.75
N VAL A 69 2.53 -7.38 -4.76
CA VAL A 69 2.49 -6.49 -3.58
C VAL A 69 2.59 -5.02 -3.98
N LEU A 70 3.53 -4.67 -4.87
CA LEU A 70 3.73 -3.29 -5.30
C LEU A 70 2.53 -2.76 -6.09
N TYR A 71 1.92 -3.58 -6.94
CA TYR A 71 0.69 -3.26 -7.65
C TYR A 71 -0.49 -3.14 -6.68
N GLY A 72 -0.61 -4.08 -5.74
CA GLY A 72 -1.63 -4.11 -4.70
C GLY A 72 -1.61 -2.84 -3.86
N ALA A 73 -0.44 -2.45 -3.34
CA ALA A 73 -0.26 -1.21 -2.60
C ALA A 73 -0.66 0.03 -3.43
N ALA A 74 -0.28 0.05 -4.71
CA ALA A 74 -0.59 1.13 -5.65
C ALA A 74 -2.07 1.21 -6.06
N THR A 75 -2.90 0.23 -5.70
CA THR A 75 -4.31 0.16 -6.12
C THR A 75 -5.30 -0.22 -5.02
N HIS A 76 -4.85 -0.51 -3.79
CA HIS A 76 -5.70 -1.08 -2.73
C HIS A 76 -6.95 -0.23 -2.43
N ASP A 77 -6.80 1.10 -2.50
CA ASP A 77 -7.85 2.06 -2.19
C ASP A 77 -8.60 2.57 -3.42
N ILE A 78 -8.39 1.98 -4.61
CA ILE A 78 -8.90 2.50 -5.89
C ILE A 78 -10.43 2.64 -5.92
N GLY A 79 -11.15 1.83 -5.14
CA GLY A 79 -12.60 1.91 -4.98
C GLY A 79 -13.10 3.23 -4.39
N LYS A 80 -12.23 4.02 -3.75
CA LYS A 80 -12.53 5.39 -3.28
C LYS A 80 -12.69 6.38 -4.44
N THR A 81 -12.47 5.95 -5.67
CA THR A 81 -12.89 6.66 -6.88
C THR A 81 -14.42 6.63 -7.05
N ILE A 82 -15.07 5.55 -6.59
CA ILE A 82 -16.53 5.39 -6.59
C ILE A 82 -17.11 5.92 -5.28
N HIS A 83 -16.48 5.59 -4.15
CA HIS A 83 -16.88 5.98 -2.79
C HIS A 83 -16.00 7.11 -2.25
N VAL A 84 -16.07 8.28 -2.90
CA VAL A 84 -15.21 9.45 -2.62
C VAL A 84 -15.34 9.94 -1.18
N GLU A 85 -16.51 9.78 -0.57
CA GLU A 85 -16.78 10.09 0.83
C GLU A 85 -15.85 9.36 1.80
N GLU A 86 -15.37 8.16 1.44
CA GLU A 86 -14.47 7.34 2.25
C GLU A 86 -12.99 7.79 2.16
N LEU A 87 -12.66 8.82 1.37
CA LEU A 87 -11.31 9.44 1.39
C LEU A 87 -11.03 10.21 2.68
N SER A 88 -12.07 10.73 3.33
CA SER A 88 -11.95 11.52 4.56
C SER A 88 -12.91 11.07 5.66
N GLY A 89 -13.92 10.27 5.31
CA GLY A 89 -14.86 9.67 6.25
C GLY A 89 -14.55 8.19 6.52
N PRO A 90 -15.20 7.59 7.54
CA PRO A 90 -15.17 6.16 7.72
C PRO A 90 -15.94 5.44 6.61
N GLY A 91 -15.57 4.19 6.31
CA GLY A 91 -16.29 3.34 5.37
C GLY A 91 -15.44 2.17 4.88
N SER A 92 -16.09 1.24 4.19
CA SER A 92 -15.47 0.03 3.61
C SER A 92 -16.12 -0.37 2.27
N LEU A 93 -17.00 0.45 1.70
CA LEU A 93 -17.63 0.15 0.41
C LEU A 93 -16.60 0.16 -0.73
N HIS A 94 -15.53 0.97 -0.59
CA HIS A 94 -14.41 0.98 -1.53
C HIS A 94 -13.73 -0.38 -1.69
N GLU A 95 -13.77 -1.26 -0.71
CA GLU A 95 -13.05 -2.54 -0.76
C GLU A 95 -13.61 -3.44 -1.86
N LYS A 96 -14.93 -3.68 -1.82
CA LYS A 96 -15.62 -4.47 -2.83
C LYS A 96 -15.65 -3.74 -4.18
N ALA A 97 -15.89 -2.44 -4.18
CA ALA A 97 -15.95 -1.64 -5.40
C ALA A 97 -14.60 -1.59 -6.11
N GLY A 98 -13.51 -1.43 -5.37
CA GLY A 98 -12.14 -1.38 -5.89
C GLY A 98 -11.72 -2.70 -6.51
N ARG A 99 -12.00 -3.83 -5.84
CA ARG A 99 -11.75 -5.15 -6.42
C ARG A 99 -12.51 -5.33 -7.74
N GLN A 100 -13.79 -4.97 -7.79
CA GLN A 100 -14.59 -5.08 -9.02
C GLN A 100 -14.03 -4.18 -10.12
N LEU A 101 -13.64 -2.95 -9.79
CA LEU A 101 -13.09 -1.98 -10.74
C LEU A 101 -11.80 -2.49 -11.39
N LEU A 102 -10.92 -3.11 -10.60
CA LEU A 102 -9.68 -3.73 -11.10
C LEU A 102 -9.97 -4.92 -12.02
N LEU A 103 -10.91 -5.79 -11.63
CA LEU A 103 -11.33 -6.92 -12.46
C LEU A 103 -11.92 -6.47 -13.81
N ASP A 104 -12.78 -5.45 -13.78
CA ASP A 104 -13.39 -4.88 -15.00
C ASP A 104 -12.33 -4.21 -15.91
N ALA A 105 -11.24 -3.70 -15.33
CA ALA A 105 -10.08 -3.19 -16.05
C ALA A 105 -9.14 -4.30 -16.57
N GLY A 106 -9.45 -5.58 -16.35
CA GLY A 106 -8.67 -6.72 -16.81
C GLY A 106 -7.50 -7.10 -15.90
N VAL A 107 -7.43 -6.55 -14.68
CA VAL A 107 -6.41 -6.93 -13.69
C VAL A 107 -6.70 -8.34 -13.19
N ALA A 108 -5.65 -9.16 -13.09
CA ALA A 108 -5.77 -10.53 -12.63
C ALA A 108 -6.36 -10.60 -11.21
N SER A 109 -7.23 -11.58 -10.97
CA SER A 109 -7.96 -11.69 -9.70
C SER A 109 -7.07 -11.83 -8.47
N HIS A 110 -5.90 -12.45 -8.62
CA HIS A 110 -4.93 -12.58 -7.54
C HIS A 110 -4.34 -11.21 -7.16
N VAL A 111 -4.18 -10.26 -8.08
CA VAL A 111 -3.72 -8.91 -7.73
C VAL A 111 -4.89 -8.04 -7.28
N ALA A 112 -6.04 -8.11 -7.95
CA ALA A 112 -7.23 -7.33 -7.62
C ALA A 112 -7.77 -7.61 -6.20
N ARG A 113 -7.42 -8.76 -5.60
CA ARG A 113 -7.82 -9.12 -4.23
C ARG A 113 -7.37 -8.11 -3.18
N PHE A 114 -6.20 -7.48 -3.37
CA PHE A 114 -5.63 -6.55 -2.39
C PHE A 114 -6.52 -5.35 -2.10
N ALA A 115 -7.33 -4.92 -3.09
CA ALA A 115 -8.31 -3.87 -2.87
C ALA A 115 -9.38 -4.25 -1.83
N ALA A 116 -9.67 -5.55 -1.67
CA ALA A 116 -10.63 -6.04 -0.70
C ALA A 116 -10.01 -6.58 0.60
N THR A 117 -8.73 -6.97 0.60
CA THR A 117 -8.10 -7.66 1.74
C THR A 117 -7.24 -6.77 2.63
N HIS A 118 -6.82 -5.58 2.16
CA HIS A 118 -5.87 -4.71 2.87
C HIS A 118 -6.32 -4.21 4.27
N SER A 119 -7.61 -4.31 4.57
CA SER A 119 -8.20 -3.96 5.87
C SER A 119 -8.58 -5.18 6.73
N ASN A 120 -8.54 -6.39 6.16
CA ASN A 120 -8.89 -7.64 6.81
C ASN A 120 -7.77 -8.69 6.66
N TRP A 121 -6.84 -8.70 7.60
CA TRP A 121 -5.67 -9.59 7.62
C TRP A 121 -5.85 -10.83 8.50
N THR A 122 -7.08 -11.12 8.96
CA THR A 122 -7.37 -12.31 9.79
C THR A 122 -8.13 -13.41 9.05
N ASP A 123 -8.47 -13.18 7.78
CA ASP A 123 -9.11 -14.20 6.95
C ASP A 123 -8.16 -15.36 6.67
N PRO A 124 -8.67 -16.61 6.56
CA PRO A 124 -7.83 -17.80 6.38
C PRO A 124 -7.06 -17.82 5.05
N ASP A 125 -7.50 -17.04 4.06
CA ASP A 125 -6.88 -16.96 2.73
C ASP A 125 -5.80 -15.86 2.64
N ILE A 126 -5.51 -15.16 3.75
CA ILE A 126 -4.51 -14.09 3.81
C ILE A 126 -3.11 -14.67 3.69
N THR A 127 -2.33 -14.08 2.79
CA THR A 127 -0.96 -14.48 2.51
C THR A 127 0.03 -13.42 2.99
N VAL A 128 1.33 -13.72 2.94
CA VAL A 128 2.39 -12.74 3.19
C VAL A 128 2.21 -11.49 2.30
N ASP A 129 1.83 -11.66 1.04
CA ASP A 129 1.60 -10.52 0.14
C ASP A 129 0.52 -9.57 0.70
N ASP A 130 -0.59 -10.13 1.17
CA ASP A 130 -1.72 -9.39 1.74
C ASP A 130 -1.33 -8.69 3.04
N LEU A 131 -0.53 -9.34 3.89
CA LEU A 131 0.02 -8.75 5.10
C LEU A 131 0.95 -7.57 4.78
N VAL A 132 1.79 -7.66 3.76
CA VAL A 132 2.71 -6.58 3.38
C VAL A 132 1.94 -5.37 2.82
N VAL A 133 0.93 -5.58 1.97
CA VAL A 133 0.05 -4.49 1.50
C VAL A 133 -0.68 -3.83 2.68
N SER A 134 -1.26 -4.63 3.57
CA SER A 134 -1.93 -4.15 4.78
C SER A 134 -0.98 -3.33 5.65
N LEU A 135 0.24 -3.83 5.86
CA LEU A 135 1.26 -3.19 6.70
C LEU A 135 1.70 -1.85 6.09
N ALA A 136 1.90 -1.79 4.78
CA ALA A 136 2.21 -0.55 4.07
C ALA A 136 1.12 0.51 4.26
N ASP A 137 -0.16 0.13 4.13
CA ASP A 137 -1.30 1.04 4.38
C ASP A 137 -1.42 1.50 5.84
N LYS A 138 -0.86 0.78 6.81
CA LYS A 138 -0.82 1.29 8.20
C LYS A 138 0.41 2.18 8.42
N ILE A 139 1.60 1.70 8.06
CA ILE A 139 2.85 2.36 8.45
C ILE A 139 3.15 3.62 7.63
N TRP A 140 2.55 3.83 6.45
CA TRP A 140 2.81 5.07 5.68
C TRP A 140 2.53 6.34 6.48
N LYS A 141 1.57 6.27 7.41
CA LYS A 141 1.18 7.32 8.36
C LYS A 141 1.60 7.02 9.81
N ALA A 142 2.65 6.22 10.00
CA ALA A 142 3.18 5.78 11.29
C ALA A 142 2.18 4.99 12.19
N LYS A 143 1.11 4.42 11.62
CA LYS A 143 0.17 3.62 12.41
C LYS A 143 0.73 2.21 12.61
N ARG A 144 1.02 1.86 13.86
CA ARG A 144 1.45 0.53 14.30
C ARG A 144 0.25 -0.35 14.64
N ILE A 145 0.23 -1.59 14.15
CA ILE A 145 -0.82 -2.57 14.41
C ILE A 145 -0.17 -3.87 14.86
N ARG A 146 -0.13 -4.09 16.19
CA ARG A 146 0.61 -5.20 16.80
C ARG A 146 0.21 -6.57 16.25
N ASP A 147 -1.09 -6.82 16.07
CA ASP A 147 -1.57 -8.11 15.59
C ASP A 147 -1.15 -8.39 14.14
N LEU A 148 -1.19 -7.36 13.27
CA LEU A 148 -0.71 -7.44 11.89
C LEU A 148 0.81 -7.65 11.82
N GLU A 149 1.55 -6.91 12.64
CA GLU A 149 3.00 -7.04 12.74
C GLU A 149 3.40 -8.45 13.22
N GLN A 150 2.68 -9.00 14.20
CA GLN A 150 2.92 -10.35 14.70
C GLN A 150 2.68 -11.42 13.62
N LEU A 151 1.62 -11.30 12.83
CA LEU A 151 1.36 -12.24 11.72
C LEU A 151 2.53 -12.27 10.74
N LEU A 152 3.08 -11.10 10.37
CA LEU A 152 4.25 -11.06 9.50
C LEU A 152 5.49 -11.66 10.18
N VAL A 153 5.74 -11.34 11.46
CA VAL A 153 6.84 -11.94 12.23
C VAL A 153 6.78 -13.46 12.21
N ASP A 154 5.59 -14.05 12.40
CA ASP A 154 5.43 -15.50 12.41
C ASP A 154 5.84 -16.13 11.06
N HIS A 155 5.45 -15.52 9.94
CA HIS A 155 5.89 -15.96 8.60
C HIS A 155 7.40 -15.81 8.40
N LEU A 156 8.00 -14.72 8.86
CA LEU A 156 9.43 -14.46 8.75
C LEU A 156 10.27 -15.43 9.60
N VAL A 157 9.80 -15.79 10.79
CA VAL A 157 10.41 -16.82 11.64
C VAL A 157 10.42 -18.16 10.93
N ILE A 158 9.28 -18.56 10.36
CA ILE A 158 9.16 -19.84 9.63
C ILE A 158 10.10 -19.87 8.42
N ALA A 159 10.15 -18.78 7.64
CA ALA A 159 10.96 -18.73 6.43
C ALA A 159 12.47 -18.70 6.70
N SER A 160 12.90 -18.01 7.76
CA SER A 160 14.32 -17.80 8.05
C SER A 160 14.92 -18.77 9.06
N GLY A 161 14.10 -19.42 9.88
CA GLY A 161 14.55 -20.21 11.03
C GLY A 161 15.21 -19.38 12.14
N GLN A 162 15.10 -18.05 12.10
CA GLN A 162 15.66 -17.16 13.12
C GLN A 162 14.82 -17.16 14.40
N GLU A 163 15.42 -16.73 15.50
CA GLU A 163 14.72 -16.59 16.77
C GLU A 163 13.63 -15.49 16.69
N PRO A 164 12.41 -15.71 17.24
CA PRO A 164 11.30 -14.76 17.12
C PRO A 164 11.62 -13.33 17.57
N TRP A 165 12.42 -13.17 18.62
CA TRP A 165 12.81 -11.84 19.12
C TRP A 165 13.74 -11.10 18.15
N GLN A 166 14.59 -11.81 17.39
CA GLN A 166 15.47 -11.20 16.39
C GLN A 166 14.66 -10.69 15.21
N VAL A 167 13.71 -11.50 14.74
CA VAL A 167 12.79 -11.14 13.65
C VAL A 167 11.94 -9.94 14.04
N PHE A 168 11.39 -9.95 15.26
CA PHE A 168 10.62 -8.83 15.79
C PHE A 168 11.44 -7.54 15.81
N LEU A 169 12.67 -7.55 16.34
CA LEU A 169 13.53 -6.36 16.36
C LEU A 169 13.85 -5.85 14.96
N GLY A 170 14.12 -6.75 14.01
CA GLY A 170 14.38 -6.38 12.61
C GLY A 170 13.17 -5.69 11.96
N LEU A 171 11.96 -6.22 12.20
CA LEU A 171 10.73 -5.58 11.72
C LEU A 171 10.48 -4.24 12.43
N ASP A 172 10.65 -4.17 13.75
CA ASP A 172 10.43 -2.96 14.54
C ASP A 172 11.35 -1.81 14.09
N ASP A 173 12.64 -2.11 13.88
CA ASP A 173 13.62 -1.14 13.36
C ASP A 173 13.23 -0.64 11.96
N GLN A 174 12.78 -1.54 11.08
CA GLN A 174 12.35 -1.16 9.74
C GLN A 174 11.09 -0.27 9.78
N LEU A 175 10.10 -0.64 10.60
CA LEU A 175 8.88 0.15 10.76
C LEU A 175 9.14 1.49 11.46
N GLY A 176 10.13 1.56 12.36
CA GLY A 176 10.60 2.79 12.98
C GLY A 176 11.14 3.78 11.95
N ARG A 177 12.06 3.33 11.08
CA ARG A 177 12.59 4.17 9.99
C ARG A 177 11.51 4.67 9.03
N LEU A 178 10.51 3.82 8.74
CA LEU A 178 9.37 4.23 7.93
C LEU A 178 8.53 5.27 8.68
N ALA A 179 8.23 5.05 9.95
CA ALA A 179 7.45 5.99 10.76
C ALA A 179 8.09 7.40 10.84
N ASP A 180 9.42 7.50 10.90
CA ASP A 180 10.15 8.78 10.96
C ASP A 180 9.87 9.72 9.78
N THR A 181 9.41 9.19 8.64
CA THR A 181 9.12 9.96 7.42
C THR A 181 7.62 10.08 7.12
N ALA A 182 6.76 9.64 8.05
CA ALA A 182 5.31 9.62 7.86
C ALA A 182 4.70 11.02 7.72
N ASP A 183 5.18 12.00 8.48
CA ASP A 183 4.68 13.37 8.43
C ASP A 183 4.87 14.00 7.05
N SER A 184 6.00 13.74 6.40
CA SER A 184 6.26 14.24 5.04
C SER A 184 5.35 13.59 4.00
N ARG A 185 5.06 12.29 4.10
CA ARG A 185 4.08 11.61 3.23
C ARG A 185 2.66 12.13 3.45
N LEU A 186 2.27 12.37 4.70
CA LEU A 186 1.00 13.00 5.04
C LEU A 186 0.92 14.42 4.47
N ALA A 187 1.96 15.22 4.62
CA ALA A 187 2.04 16.56 4.05
C ALA A 187 1.92 16.53 2.51
N PHE A 188 2.66 15.64 1.84
CA PHE A 188 2.58 15.41 0.40
C PHE A 188 1.15 15.12 -0.05
N GLN A 189 0.51 14.09 0.52
CA GLN A 189 -0.89 13.77 0.25
C GLN A 189 -1.81 14.98 0.51
N ASN A 190 -1.54 15.74 1.57
CA ASN A 190 -2.36 16.87 2.00
C ASN A 190 -2.36 18.07 1.05
N THR A 191 -1.38 18.17 0.14
CA THR A 191 -1.36 19.22 -0.89
C THR A 191 -2.43 19.05 -1.97
N TYR A 192 -2.97 17.84 -2.15
CA TYR A 192 -3.90 17.51 -3.22
C TYR A 192 -5.36 17.57 -2.77
N PRO A 193 -6.31 18.02 -3.60
CA PRO A 193 -7.73 18.04 -3.22
C PRO A 193 -8.38 16.64 -3.28
N ILE A 194 -9.43 16.44 -2.48
CA ILE A 194 -10.32 15.26 -2.56
C ILE A 194 -11.25 15.27 -3.77
N THR A 195 -11.34 16.38 -4.50
CA THR A 195 -12.11 16.53 -5.74
C THR A 195 -11.21 16.97 -6.89
N GLY A 196 -11.51 16.49 -8.10
CA GLY A 196 -10.80 16.83 -9.34
C GLY A 196 -11.07 18.25 -9.82
#